data_AF-A0A3A4Q7V1-F1
#
_entry.id   AF-A0A3A4Q7V1-F1
#
_cell.length_a   1.000
_cell.length_b   1.000
_cell.length_c   1.000
_cell.angle_alpha   90.00
_cell.angle_beta   90.00
_cell.angle_gamma   90.00
#
_symmetry.space_group_name_H-M   'P 1'
#
loop_
_entity.id
_entity.type
_entity.pdbx_description
1 polymer ?
#
loop_
_entity_poly.entity_id
_entity_poly.type
_entity_poly.pdbx_seq_one_letter_code
_entity_poly.pdbx_strand_id
1 'polypeptide(L)'
;MNVMKSCSRRILLWNLVFFTMMALMVVFAGYAGWRFLFSALPLPVLQDASARQPEFQAGFDQIQPWIDYAGHFFIPLTGAVFFLLALIFWLILRRSVAKAINRFGVDVETKAEKTKATREQKTKAAMPAGYPEPADAGADARESEADQQARMQRLYLHLLSVFQREGRLIDFFAEDLTPYDDAQIGVAVRNIHENCSKTLQKYLKPKAVIEKQEGEEILVPKNFDTDAIKLTGNIAGEPPFKGILRHKGWQAGRIELPVLNPGHNPRVISPAEVEIL
;
A
#
# COMPACT_ATOMS: atom_id res chain seq x y z
N MET A 1 -16.86 -23.53 -12.03
CA MET A 1 -17.63 -22.27 -12.03
C MET A 1 -16.75 -21.17 -11.44
N ASN A 2 -16.40 -20.14 -12.23
CA ASN A 2 -15.35 -19.15 -11.91
C ASN A 2 -15.54 -18.51 -10.52
N VAL A 3 -14.76 -18.93 -9.53
CA VAL A 3 -14.80 -18.44 -8.13
C VAL A 3 -14.59 -16.92 -8.09
N MET A 4 -13.77 -16.40 -9.02
CA MET A 4 -13.55 -14.97 -9.28
C MET A 4 -14.83 -14.20 -9.58
N LYS A 5 -15.69 -14.75 -10.46
CA LYS A 5 -16.96 -14.10 -10.84
C LYS A 5 -17.95 -14.14 -9.68
N SER A 6 -17.93 -15.20 -8.86
CA SER A 6 -18.82 -15.34 -7.70
C SER A 6 -18.44 -14.38 -6.57
N CYS A 7 -17.15 -14.28 -6.23
CA CYS A 7 -16.67 -13.39 -5.15
C CYS A 7 -16.85 -11.91 -5.51
N SER A 8 -16.51 -11.53 -6.75
CA SER A 8 -16.72 -10.16 -7.23
C SER A 8 -18.21 -9.76 -7.28
N ARG A 9 -19.10 -10.69 -7.67
CA ARG A 9 -20.57 -10.46 -7.67
C ARG A 9 -21.13 -10.27 -6.26
N ARG A 10 -20.65 -11.04 -5.27
CA ARG A 10 -21.07 -10.88 -3.86
C ARG A 10 -20.64 -9.53 -3.29
N ILE A 11 -19.40 -9.11 -3.55
CA ILE A 11 -18.89 -7.81 -3.09
C ILE A 11 -19.64 -6.66 -3.78
N LEU A 12 -19.94 -6.79 -5.07
CA LEU A 12 -20.74 -5.81 -5.82
C LEU A 12 -22.15 -5.69 -5.20
N LEU A 13 -22.82 -6.82 -4.95
CA LEU A 13 -24.15 -6.84 -4.34
C LEU A 13 -24.15 -6.18 -2.96
N TRP A 14 -23.21 -6.50 -2.08
CA TRP A 14 -23.13 -5.90 -0.75
C TRP A 14 -22.85 -4.40 -0.78
N ASN A 15 -21.98 -3.95 -1.69
CA ASN A 15 -21.74 -2.51 -1.88
C ASN A 15 -23.00 -1.81 -2.40
N LEU A 16 -23.65 -2.39 -3.41
CA LEU A 16 -24.87 -1.81 -3.98
C LEU A 16 -25.96 -1.71 -2.91
N VAL A 17 -26.16 -2.74 -2.08
CA VAL A 17 -27.09 -2.73 -0.95
C VAL A 17 -26.73 -1.68 0.09
N PHE A 18 -25.45 -1.54 0.44
CA PHE A 18 -25.01 -0.55 1.42
C PHE A 18 -25.25 0.88 0.92
N PHE A 19 -24.87 1.19 -0.32
CA PHE A 19 -25.05 2.53 -0.89
C PHE A 19 -26.53 2.86 -1.15
N THR A 20 -27.36 1.89 -1.53
CA THR A 20 -28.82 2.12 -1.64
C THR A 20 -29.44 2.33 -0.26
N MET A 21 -29.03 1.58 0.76
CA MET A 21 -29.49 1.81 2.14
C MET A 21 -29.09 3.21 2.64
N MET A 22 -27.85 3.64 2.39
CA MET A 22 -27.36 4.97 2.77
C MET A 22 -28.10 6.08 2.01
N ALA A 23 -28.37 5.89 0.71
CA ALA A 23 -29.18 6.82 -0.08
C ALA A 23 -30.61 6.92 0.46
N LEU A 24 -31.25 5.80 0.79
CA LEU A 24 -32.60 5.79 1.40
C LEU A 24 -32.60 6.49 2.75
N MET A 25 -31.56 6.30 3.57
CA MET A 25 -31.43 6.99 4.87
C MET A 25 -31.31 8.50 4.70
N VAL A 26 -30.50 8.97 3.74
CA VAL A 26 -30.32 10.41 3.47
C VAL A 26 -31.58 11.03 2.87
N VAL A 27 -32.25 10.33 1.95
CA VAL A 27 -33.55 10.77 1.40
C VAL A 27 -34.61 10.83 2.51
N PHE A 28 -34.65 9.84 3.39
CA PHE A 28 -35.57 9.83 4.54
C PHE A 28 -35.29 10.99 5.50
N ALA A 29 -34.03 11.23 5.85
CA ALA A 29 -33.64 12.34 6.71
C ALA A 29 -33.97 13.70 6.06
N GLY A 30 -33.72 13.84 4.76
CA GLY A 30 -34.10 15.03 3.98
C GLY A 30 -35.62 15.25 3.97
N TYR A 31 -36.40 14.21 3.74
CA TYR A 31 -37.87 14.28 3.77
C TYR A 31 -38.41 14.62 5.16
N ALA A 32 -37.85 14.00 6.22
CA ALA A 32 -38.21 14.29 7.60
C ALA A 32 -37.88 15.74 7.98
N GLY A 33 -36.71 16.23 7.59
CA GLY A 33 -36.29 17.62 7.81
C GLY A 33 -37.16 18.63 7.04
N TRP A 34 -37.46 18.34 5.78
CA TRP A 34 -38.38 19.15 4.95
C TRP A 34 -39.77 19.20 5.56
N ARG A 35 -40.33 18.04 5.94
CA ARG A 35 -41.64 17.95 6.60
C ARG A 35 -41.66 18.69 7.94
N PHE A 36 -40.59 18.61 8.72
CA PHE A 36 -40.45 19.32 9.99
C PHE A 36 -40.42 20.84 9.78
N LEU A 37 -39.63 21.33 8.83
CA LEU A 37 -39.53 22.75 8.48
C LEU A 37 -40.90 23.31 8.06
N PHE A 38 -41.61 22.62 7.18
CA PHE A 38 -42.94 23.05 6.72
C PHE A 38 -44.08 22.78 7.70
N SER A 39 -43.85 21.98 8.75
CA SER A 39 -44.75 21.90 9.89
C SER A 39 -44.59 23.07 10.86
N ALA A 40 -43.37 23.61 10.99
CA ALA A 40 -43.09 24.80 11.79
C ALA A 40 -43.48 26.10 11.08
N LEU A 41 -43.39 26.13 9.74
CA LEU A 41 -43.77 27.24 8.86
C LEU A 41 -44.65 26.71 7.71
N PRO A 42 -45.98 26.65 7.88
CA PRO A 42 -46.87 26.15 6.85
C PRO A 42 -46.92 27.11 5.66
N LEU A 43 -46.50 26.64 4.48
CA LEU A 43 -46.61 27.35 3.19
C LEU A 43 -47.99 27.98 2.94
N PRO A 44 -49.13 27.32 3.24
CA PRO A 44 -50.45 27.92 3.04
C PRO A 44 -50.67 29.18 3.89
N VAL A 45 -50.13 29.21 5.11
CA VAL A 45 -50.24 30.37 6.01
C VAL A 45 -49.35 31.51 5.53
N LEU A 46 -48.17 31.19 5.00
CA LEU A 46 -47.29 32.18 4.38
C LEU A 46 -47.87 32.74 3.07
N GLN A 47 -48.60 31.92 2.32
CA GLN A 47 -49.29 32.31 1.09
C GLN A 47 -50.54 33.17 1.37
N ASP A 48 -51.30 32.85 2.41
CA ASP A 48 -52.42 33.68 2.88
C ASP A 48 -51.94 35.01 3.50
N ALA A 49 -50.79 35.00 4.17
CA ALA A 49 -50.14 36.20 4.68
C ALA A 49 -49.53 37.06 3.56
N SER A 50 -48.99 36.43 2.51
CA SER A 50 -48.40 37.14 1.37
C SER A 50 -49.43 37.85 0.50
N ALA A 51 -50.63 37.28 0.36
CA ALA A 51 -51.74 37.92 -0.33
C ALA A 51 -52.17 39.28 0.28
N ARG A 52 -51.76 39.57 1.53
CA ARG A 52 -52.10 40.82 2.25
C ARG A 52 -51.06 41.92 2.07
N GLN A 53 -49.85 41.63 1.58
CA GLN A 53 -48.78 42.61 1.39
C GLN A 53 -48.06 42.42 0.04
N PRO A 54 -48.11 43.39 -0.89
CA PRO A 54 -47.60 43.23 -2.25
C PRO A 54 -46.08 43.05 -2.34
N GLU A 55 -45.30 43.64 -1.41
CA GLU A 55 -43.85 43.46 -1.36
C GLU A 55 -43.45 42.04 -0.96
N PHE A 56 -44.20 41.43 -0.03
CA PHE A 56 -43.95 40.07 0.43
C PHE A 56 -44.43 39.03 -0.59
N GLN A 57 -45.49 39.32 -1.36
CA GLN A 57 -45.95 38.48 -2.46
C GLN A 57 -44.89 38.36 -3.56
N ALA A 58 -44.25 39.46 -3.96
CA ALA A 58 -43.18 39.44 -4.97
C ALA A 58 -41.98 38.58 -4.54
N GLY A 59 -41.60 38.64 -3.26
CA GLY A 59 -40.55 37.78 -2.70
C GLY A 59 -40.96 36.30 -2.63
N PHE A 60 -42.23 36.03 -2.31
CA PHE A 60 -42.76 34.67 -2.27
C PHE A 60 -42.83 34.04 -3.67
N ASP A 61 -43.32 34.77 -4.67
CA ASP A 61 -43.37 34.33 -6.08
C ASP A 61 -41.97 34.04 -6.64
N GLN A 62 -40.94 34.73 -6.16
CA GLN A 62 -39.55 34.46 -6.54
C GLN A 62 -39.02 33.16 -5.94
N ILE A 63 -39.44 32.78 -4.73
CA ILE A 63 -38.90 31.64 -3.96
C ILE A 63 -39.71 30.36 -4.20
N GLN A 64 -41.01 30.48 -4.47
CA GLN A 64 -41.92 29.36 -4.74
C GLN A 64 -41.39 28.33 -5.76
N PRO A 65 -40.89 28.73 -6.96
CA PRO A 65 -40.35 27.76 -7.91
C PRO A 65 -39.10 27.04 -7.39
N TRP A 66 -38.31 27.66 -6.52
CA TRP A 66 -37.15 27.01 -5.89
C TRP A 66 -37.56 26.03 -4.81
N ILE A 67 -38.63 26.29 -4.08
CA ILE A 67 -39.20 25.37 -3.08
C ILE A 67 -39.75 24.12 -3.77
N ASP A 68 -40.51 24.31 -4.85
CA ASP A 68 -41.03 23.21 -5.67
C ASP A 68 -39.89 22.41 -6.33
N TYR A 69 -38.88 23.11 -6.84
CA TYR A 69 -37.69 22.48 -7.41
C TYR A 69 -36.90 21.69 -6.35
N ALA A 70 -36.68 22.25 -5.17
CA ALA A 70 -35.97 21.57 -4.09
C ALA A 70 -36.71 20.31 -3.62
N GLY A 71 -38.05 20.33 -3.53
CA GLY A 71 -38.85 19.17 -3.16
C GLY A 71 -38.80 18.03 -4.19
N HIS A 72 -38.82 18.35 -5.49
CA HIS A 72 -38.86 17.35 -6.56
C HIS A 72 -37.49 16.88 -7.04
N PHE A 73 -36.47 17.75 -7.09
CA PHE A 73 -35.16 17.42 -7.65
C PHE A 73 -34.17 16.85 -6.63
N PHE A 74 -34.41 17.01 -5.33
CA PHE A 74 -33.52 16.48 -4.30
C PHE A 74 -33.41 14.94 -4.33
N ILE A 75 -34.52 14.23 -4.57
CA ILE A 75 -34.57 12.77 -4.64
C ILE A 75 -33.77 12.21 -5.84
N PRO A 76 -34.00 12.64 -7.10
CA PRO A 76 -33.22 12.13 -8.23
C PRO A 76 -31.74 12.55 -8.16
N LEU A 77 -31.45 13.75 -7.65
CA LEU A 77 -30.07 14.25 -7.55
C LEU A 77 -29.25 13.43 -6.54
N THR A 78 -29.80 13.20 -5.35
CA THR A 78 -29.14 12.36 -4.33
C THR A 78 -28.97 10.93 -4.83
N GLY A 79 -30.01 10.33 -5.43
CA GLY A 79 -29.92 9.00 -6.04
C GLY A 79 -28.78 8.88 -7.06
N ALA A 80 -28.64 9.88 -7.95
CA ALA A 80 -27.57 9.92 -8.96
C ALA A 80 -26.17 10.04 -8.34
N VAL A 81 -26.00 10.89 -7.32
CA VAL A 81 -24.71 11.07 -6.62
C VAL A 81 -24.27 9.78 -5.92
N PHE A 82 -25.17 9.14 -5.17
CA PHE A 82 -24.86 7.89 -4.48
C PHE A 82 -24.59 6.74 -5.46
N PHE A 83 -25.28 6.70 -6.59
CA PHE A 83 -25.00 5.73 -7.66
C PHE A 83 -23.60 5.92 -8.26
N LEU A 84 -23.18 7.16 -8.54
CA LEU A 84 -21.83 7.45 -9.04
C LEU A 84 -20.75 7.07 -8.01
N LEU A 85 -20.96 7.40 -6.72
CA LEU A 85 -20.05 7.03 -5.65
C LEU A 85 -19.93 5.50 -5.51
N ALA A 86 -21.05 4.77 -5.58
CA ALA A 86 -21.06 3.31 -5.56
C ALA A 86 -20.28 2.71 -6.74
N LEU A 87 -20.44 3.29 -7.94
CA LEU A 87 -19.73 2.85 -9.15
C LEU A 87 -18.22 3.10 -9.05
N ILE A 88 -17.81 4.27 -8.58
CA ILE A 88 -16.39 4.62 -8.36
C ILE A 88 -15.77 3.69 -7.32
N PHE A 89 -16.43 3.51 -6.18
CA PHE A 89 -15.95 2.65 -5.11
C PHE A 89 -15.83 1.18 -5.57
N TRP A 90 -16.79 0.71 -6.37
CA TRP A 90 -16.71 -0.61 -6.98
C TRP A 90 -15.53 -0.77 -7.93
N LEU A 91 -15.22 0.23 -8.77
CA LEU A 91 -14.05 0.20 -9.65
C LEU A 91 -12.73 0.13 -8.86
N ILE A 92 -12.64 0.86 -7.76
CA ILE A 92 -11.47 0.85 -6.86
C ILE A 92 -11.32 -0.52 -6.19
N LEU A 93 -12.39 -1.04 -5.58
CA LEU A 93 -12.37 -2.38 -4.96
C LEU A 93 -12.05 -3.47 -5.98
N ARG A 94 -12.60 -3.41 -7.18
CA ARG A 94 -12.33 -4.38 -8.25
C ARG A 94 -10.85 -4.37 -8.65
N ARG A 95 -10.25 -3.18 -8.80
CA ARG A 95 -8.80 -3.04 -9.11
C ARG A 95 -7.94 -3.56 -7.97
N SER A 96 -8.28 -3.24 -6.72
CA SER A 96 -7.54 -3.69 -5.53
C SER A 96 -7.63 -5.20 -5.30
N VAL A 97 -8.82 -5.79 -5.45
CA VAL A 97 -9.04 -7.24 -5.34
C VAL A 97 -8.37 -7.99 -6.48
N ALA A 98 -8.42 -7.49 -7.72
CA ALA A 98 -7.68 -8.09 -8.84
C ALA A 98 -6.16 -8.08 -8.59
N LYS A 99 -5.62 -6.97 -8.05
CA LYS A 99 -4.20 -6.85 -7.67
C LYS A 99 -3.80 -7.71 -6.47
N ALA A 100 -4.74 -8.02 -5.57
CA ALA A 100 -4.52 -8.92 -4.44
C ALA A 100 -4.60 -10.39 -4.86
N ILE A 101 -5.60 -10.78 -5.66
CA ILE A 101 -5.74 -12.16 -6.14
C ILE A 101 -4.62 -12.52 -7.12
N ASN A 102 -4.15 -11.63 -7.99
CA ASN A 102 -2.95 -11.93 -8.80
C ASN A 102 -1.69 -12.15 -7.94
N ARG A 103 -1.65 -11.61 -6.72
CA ARG A 103 -0.57 -11.87 -5.75
C ARG A 103 -0.75 -13.17 -4.96
N PHE A 104 -1.97 -13.69 -4.82
CA PHE A 104 -2.29 -14.87 -4.00
C PHE A 104 -2.76 -16.12 -4.78
N GLY A 105 -3.26 -15.96 -6.01
CA GLY A 105 -3.95 -16.96 -6.81
C GLY A 105 -3.08 -17.72 -7.82
N VAL A 106 -1.80 -17.37 -7.94
CA VAL A 106 -0.85 -18.10 -8.80
C VAL A 106 -0.30 -19.38 -8.13
N ASP A 107 -0.55 -19.58 -6.83
CA ASP A 107 0.11 -20.64 -6.04
C ASP A 107 -0.68 -21.96 -5.90
N VAL A 108 -1.93 -22.07 -6.38
CA VAL A 108 -2.80 -23.22 -6.04
C VAL A 108 -3.00 -24.22 -7.18
N GLU A 109 -3.19 -23.79 -8.43
CA GLU A 109 -3.53 -24.72 -9.53
C GLU A 109 -2.31 -25.44 -10.13
N THR A 110 -1.13 -24.80 -10.14
CA THR A 110 0.11 -25.38 -10.71
C THR A 110 0.75 -26.48 -9.85
N LYS A 111 0.38 -26.60 -8.57
CA LYS A 111 0.97 -27.58 -7.63
C LYS A 111 0.30 -28.96 -7.69
N ALA A 112 -0.97 -29.02 -8.07
CA ALA A 112 -1.72 -30.28 -8.15
C ALA A 112 -1.34 -31.11 -9.39
N GLU A 113 -1.05 -30.46 -10.52
CA GLU A 113 -0.74 -31.15 -11.78
C GLU A 113 0.70 -31.68 -11.82
N LYS A 114 1.66 -30.96 -11.22
CA LYS A 114 3.06 -31.40 -11.12
C LYS A 114 3.28 -32.59 -10.18
N THR A 115 2.42 -32.79 -9.18
CA THR A 115 2.60 -33.86 -8.18
C THR A 115 2.26 -35.25 -8.74
N LYS A 116 1.38 -35.34 -9.76
CA LYS A 116 1.05 -36.61 -10.43
C LYS A 116 2.10 -37.04 -11.45
N ALA A 117 2.65 -36.10 -12.23
CA ALA A 117 3.64 -36.41 -13.26
C ALA A 117 4.99 -36.89 -12.68
N THR A 118 5.39 -36.43 -11.48
CA THR A 118 6.70 -36.77 -10.91
C THR A 118 6.75 -38.17 -10.27
N ARG A 119 5.61 -38.82 -9.98
CA ARG A 119 5.60 -40.13 -9.29
C ARG A 119 5.85 -41.32 -10.23
N GLU A 120 5.54 -41.20 -11.53
CA GLU A 120 5.75 -42.30 -12.49
C GLU A 120 7.17 -42.36 -13.07
N GLN A 121 7.94 -41.27 -12.99
CA GLN A 121 9.23 -41.17 -13.68
C GLN A 121 10.46 -41.52 -12.81
N LYS A 122 10.30 -41.75 -11.50
CA LYS A 122 11.43 -42.02 -10.57
C LYS A 122 11.72 -43.50 -10.30
N THR A 123 11.12 -44.43 -11.04
CA THR A 123 11.42 -45.88 -10.93
C THR A 123 11.90 -46.43 -12.27
N LYS A 124 13.02 -45.91 -12.78
CA LYS A 124 13.94 -46.63 -13.68
C LYS A 124 15.14 -45.76 -13.97
N ALA A 125 16.31 -46.38 -13.93
CA ALA A 125 17.65 -45.88 -14.27
C ALA A 125 18.45 -45.24 -13.12
N ALA A 126 19.16 -46.10 -12.38
CA ALA A 126 20.40 -45.76 -11.68
C ALA A 126 21.57 -46.50 -12.37
N MET A 127 22.37 -45.74 -13.14
CA MET A 127 23.83 -45.79 -13.41
C MET A 127 24.55 -47.06 -13.89
N PRO A 128 25.82 -46.97 -14.39
CA PRO A 128 26.58 -45.80 -14.90
C PRO A 128 27.35 -46.08 -16.21
N ALA A 129 27.93 -45.02 -16.80
CA ALA A 129 29.26 -44.93 -17.44
C ALA A 129 29.25 -44.13 -18.75
N GLY A 130 30.24 -43.23 -18.87
CA GLY A 130 30.56 -42.52 -20.11
C GLY A 130 30.46 -41.00 -19.94
N TYR A 131 31.59 -40.36 -19.68
CA TYR A 131 31.78 -38.94 -20.00
C TYR A 131 31.82 -38.80 -21.53
N PRO A 132 31.11 -37.81 -22.09
CA PRO A 132 31.75 -36.98 -23.12
C PRO A 132 31.62 -35.48 -22.78
N GLU A 133 32.79 -34.85 -22.79
CA GLU A 133 33.15 -33.50 -23.29
C GLU A 133 32.06 -32.41 -23.44
N PRO A 134 32.30 -31.19 -22.92
CA PRO A 134 31.30 -30.13 -22.86
C PRO A 134 31.10 -29.47 -24.24
N ALA A 135 30.01 -29.82 -24.91
CA ALA A 135 29.46 -29.01 -25.98
C ALA A 135 28.79 -27.76 -25.39
N ASP A 136 29.48 -26.63 -25.55
CA ASP A 136 28.94 -25.30 -25.84
C ASP A 136 27.47 -25.06 -25.43
N ALA A 137 27.28 -24.57 -24.20
CA ALA A 137 26.01 -24.04 -23.71
C ALA A 137 25.98 -22.51 -23.81
N GLY A 138 26.29 -21.98 -25.00
CA GLY A 138 25.96 -20.61 -25.38
C GLY A 138 24.51 -20.51 -25.85
N ALA A 139 23.54 -20.52 -24.93
CA ALA A 139 22.16 -20.16 -25.25
C ALA A 139 21.53 -19.36 -24.10
N ASP A 140 21.48 -18.05 -24.34
CA ASP A 140 20.75 -16.96 -23.67
C ASP A 140 19.50 -17.43 -22.87
N ALA A 141 19.70 -17.83 -21.62
CA ALA A 141 18.63 -18.03 -20.65
C ALA A 141 18.20 -16.66 -20.13
N ARG A 142 17.35 -15.95 -20.90
CA ARG A 142 16.68 -14.76 -20.37
C ARG A 142 15.78 -15.20 -19.23
N GLU A 143 16.21 -14.88 -18.01
CA GLU A 143 15.41 -15.06 -16.81
C GLU A 143 14.04 -14.41 -16.99
N SER A 144 12.98 -15.16 -16.65
CA SER A 144 11.63 -14.61 -16.70
C SER A 144 11.48 -13.50 -15.65
N GLU A 145 10.56 -12.55 -15.88
CA GLU A 145 10.24 -11.52 -14.89
C GLU A 145 9.87 -12.12 -13.52
N ALA A 146 9.24 -13.30 -13.51
CA ALA A 146 8.89 -14.01 -12.29
C ALA A 146 10.13 -14.50 -11.53
N ASP A 147 11.14 -15.01 -12.23
CA ASP A 147 12.40 -15.46 -11.62
C ASP A 147 13.19 -14.28 -11.05
N GLN A 148 13.19 -13.15 -11.76
CA GLN A 148 13.79 -11.91 -11.28
C GLN A 148 13.10 -11.41 -9.99
N GLN A 149 11.77 -11.41 -9.97
CA GLN A 149 11.00 -11.02 -8.77
C GLN A 149 11.28 -11.95 -7.59
N ALA A 150 11.31 -13.27 -7.81
CA ALA A 150 11.61 -14.24 -6.76
C ALA A 150 13.02 -14.03 -6.19
N ARG A 151 14.01 -13.75 -7.05
CA ARG A 151 15.37 -13.40 -6.59
C ARG A 151 15.39 -12.11 -5.77
N MET A 152 14.71 -11.06 -6.22
CA MET A 152 14.66 -9.78 -5.49
C MET A 152 14.01 -9.96 -4.11
N GLN A 153 12.90 -10.70 -4.03
CA GLN A 153 12.26 -11.04 -2.75
C GLN A 153 13.21 -11.81 -1.82
N ARG A 154 13.94 -12.77 -2.36
CA ARG A 154 14.93 -13.54 -1.59
C ARG A 154 16.06 -12.65 -1.06
N LEU A 155 16.59 -11.73 -1.87
CA LEU A 155 17.61 -10.79 -1.44
C LEU A 155 17.10 -9.83 -0.35
N TYR A 156 15.87 -9.35 -0.49
CA TYR A 156 15.22 -8.49 0.50
C TYR A 156 15.09 -9.19 1.86
N LEU A 157 14.60 -10.44 1.88
CA LEU A 157 14.49 -11.22 3.11
C LEU A 157 15.85 -11.62 3.69
N HIS A 158 16.85 -11.84 2.83
CA HIS A 158 18.21 -12.16 3.27
C HIS A 158 18.90 -10.97 3.96
N LEU A 159 18.67 -9.75 3.50
CA LEU A 159 19.17 -8.58 4.22
C LEU A 159 18.64 -8.58 5.66
N LEU A 160 17.34 -8.83 5.82
CA LEU A 160 16.70 -8.87 7.12
C LEU A 160 17.19 -10.04 7.99
N SER A 161 17.42 -11.23 7.40
CA SER A 161 17.97 -12.39 8.12
C SER A 161 19.36 -12.13 8.68
N VAL A 162 20.19 -11.39 7.95
CA VAL A 162 21.53 -10.99 8.39
C VAL A 162 21.43 -10.06 9.59
N PHE A 163 20.59 -9.03 9.54
CA PHE A 163 20.40 -8.14 10.69
C PHE A 163 19.76 -8.83 11.89
N GLN A 164 18.88 -9.80 11.68
CA GLN A 164 18.31 -10.60 12.76
C GLN A 164 19.37 -11.48 13.43
N ARG A 165 20.18 -12.20 12.64
CA ARG A 165 21.21 -13.09 13.18
C ARG A 165 22.30 -12.35 13.96
N GLU A 166 22.76 -11.22 13.43
CA GLU A 166 23.87 -10.49 14.03
C GLU A 166 23.41 -9.55 15.15
N GLY A 167 22.23 -8.92 15.01
CA GLY A 167 21.78 -7.83 15.88
C GLY A 167 20.41 -7.99 16.53
N ARG A 168 19.67 -9.08 16.28
CA ARG A 168 18.30 -9.31 16.81
C ARG A 168 17.32 -8.17 16.49
N LEU A 169 17.46 -7.58 15.30
CA LEU A 169 16.69 -6.39 14.91
C LEU A 169 15.17 -6.62 14.88
N ILE A 170 14.72 -7.80 14.44
CA ILE A 170 13.29 -8.13 14.39
C ILE A 170 12.75 -8.31 15.79
N ASP A 171 13.50 -8.98 16.67
CA ASP A 171 13.13 -9.15 18.07
C ASP A 171 12.96 -7.77 18.74
N PHE A 172 13.91 -6.86 18.50
CA PHE A 172 13.84 -5.50 19.00
C PHE A 172 12.59 -4.73 18.53
N PHE A 173 12.19 -4.88 17.26
CA PHE A 173 10.97 -4.24 16.73
C PHE A 173 9.67 -4.92 17.19
N ALA A 174 9.74 -6.20 17.58
CA ALA A 174 8.59 -6.94 18.08
C ALA A 174 8.37 -6.74 19.59
N GLU A 175 9.39 -6.28 20.32
CA GLU A 175 9.33 -6.03 21.75
C GLU A 175 8.47 -4.80 22.09
N ASP A 176 7.61 -4.92 23.11
CA ASP A 176 6.88 -3.78 23.64
C ASP A 176 7.75 -3.01 24.64
N LEU A 177 8.12 -1.78 24.28
CA LEU A 177 8.98 -0.95 25.13
C LEU A 177 8.21 -0.16 26.20
N THR A 178 6.87 -0.15 26.16
CA THR A 178 6.00 0.61 27.09
C THR A 178 6.26 0.36 28.59
N PRO A 179 6.54 -0.88 29.06
CA PRO A 179 6.72 -1.14 30.49
C PRO A 179 8.13 -0.82 31.02
N TYR A 180 9.08 -0.45 30.16
CA TYR A 180 10.48 -0.24 30.53
C TYR A 180 10.81 1.25 30.68
N ASP A 181 11.73 1.57 31.59
CA ASP A 181 12.30 2.92 31.67
C ASP A 181 13.46 3.13 30.69
N ASP A 182 13.85 4.39 30.50
CA ASP A 182 14.93 4.78 29.57
C ASP A 182 16.28 4.13 29.91
N ALA A 183 16.55 3.86 31.20
CA ALA A 183 17.81 3.24 31.61
C ALA A 183 17.83 1.75 31.22
N GLN A 184 16.74 1.03 31.43
CA GLN A 184 16.56 -0.36 31.03
C GLN A 184 16.62 -0.52 29.50
N ILE A 185 15.92 0.35 28.76
CA ILE A 185 15.98 0.38 27.30
C ILE A 185 17.42 0.66 26.84
N GLY A 186 18.07 1.66 27.44
CA GLY A 186 19.44 2.02 27.10
C GLY A 186 20.45 0.87 27.33
N VAL A 187 20.25 0.04 28.35
CA VAL A 187 21.10 -1.15 28.57
C VAL A 187 20.87 -2.20 27.48
N ALA A 188 19.62 -2.50 27.13
CA ALA A 188 19.30 -3.51 26.12
C ALA A 188 19.70 -3.09 24.69
N VAL A 189 19.43 -1.84 24.32
CA VAL A 189 19.60 -1.34 22.94
C VAL A 189 21.05 -1.16 22.54
N ARG A 190 21.96 -0.86 23.47
CA ARG A 190 23.39 -0.62 23.15
C ARG A 190 24.01 -1.78 22.37
N ASN A 191 23.78 -3.01 22.81
CA ASN A 191 24.32 -4.21 22.15
C ASN A 191 23.67 -4.44 20.77
N ILE A 192 22.35 -4.26 20.67
CA ILE A 192 21.60 -4.38 19.41
C ILE A 192 22.12 -3.35 18.39
N HIS A 193 22.21 -2.09 18.81
CA HIS A 193 22.73 -1.00 17.98
C HIS A 193 24.17 -1.25 17.54
N GLU A 194 25.06 -1.63 18.46
CA GLU A 194 26.45 -1.91 18.15
C GLU A 194 26.58 -3.03 17.10
N ASN A 195 25.84 -4.12 17.26
CA ASN A 195 25.87 -5.25 16.34
C ASN A 195 25.26 -4.94 14.97
N CYS A 196 24.14 -4.21 14.92
CA CYS A 196 23.57 -3.74 13.67
C CYS A 196 24.52 -2.77 12.96
N SER A 197 25.15 -1.85 13.70
CA SER A 197 26.13 -0.91 13.15
C SER A 197 27.35 -1.64 12.57
N LYS A 198 27.92 -2.61 13.29
CA LYS A 198 29.03 -3.46 12.80
C LYS A 198 28.62 -4.22 11.53
N THR A 199 27.43 -4.80 11.51
CA THR A 199 26.88 -5.50 10.33
C THR A 199 26.74 -4.57 9.13
N LEU A 200 26.20 -3.37 9.34
CA LEU A 200 26.04 -2.36 8.30
C LEU A 200 27.41 -1.91 7.74
N GLN A 201 28.39 -1.66 8.61
CA GLN A 201 29.74 -1.30 8.21
C GLN A 201 30.47 -2.44 7.50
N LYS A 202 30.24 -3.69 7.90
CA LYS A 202 30.84 -4.86 7.27
C LYS A 202 30.36 -5.03 5.83
N TYR A 203 29.05 -4.93 5.59
CA TYR A 203 28.47 -5.30 4.29
C TYR A 203 28.19 -4.12 3.36
N LEU A 204 27.87 -2.93 3.89
CA LEU A 204 27.43 -1.78 3.08
C LEU A 204 28.39 -0.57 3.10
N LYS A 205 29.23 -0.44 4.13
CA LYS A 205 30.12 0.72 4.36
C LYS A 205 29.45 2.05 3.98
N PRO A 206 28.33 2.44 4.62
CA PRO A 206 27.55 3.59 4.18
C PRO A 206 28.36 4.87 4.17
N LYS A 207 28.20 5.68 3.13
CA LYS A 207 28.80 7.00 2.98
C LYS A 207 27.72 8.06 2.85
N ALA A 208 28.05 9.29 3.21
CA ALA A 208 27.18 10.42 2.92
C ALA A 208 27.04 10.60 1.41
N VAL A 209 25.86 11.03 0.96
CA VAL A 209 25.66 11.44 -0.44
C VAL A 209 26.29 12.81 -0.66
N ILE A 210 26.14 13.70 0.32
CA ILE A 210 26.79 15.02 0.36
C ILE A 210 27.73 15.07 1.56
N GLU A 211 29.03 15.23 1.31
CA GLU A 211 30.07 15.30 2.36
C GLU A 211 30.17 16.70 2.99
N LYS A 212 29.04 17.18 3.54
CA LYS A 212 28.94 18.42 4.32
C LYS A 212 28.18 18.19 5.62
N GLN A 213 28.36 19.08 6.60
CA GLN A 213 27.61 18.95 7.85
C GLN A 213 26.14 19.33 7.64
N GLU A 214 25.26 18.67 8.39
CA GLU A 214 23.86 19.03 8.43
C GLU A 214 23.72 20.40 9.10
N GLY A 215 22.95 21.29 8.48
CA GLY A 215 22.85 22.71 8.85
C GLY A 215 23.73 23.64 8.00
N GLU A 216 24.67 23.12 7.19
CA GLU A 216 25.46 23.95 6.29
C GLU A 216 24.68 24.42 5.07
N GLU A 217 25.06 25.58 4.55
CA GLU A 217 24.56 26.09 3.28
C GLU A 217 25.24 25.39 2.10
N ILE A 218 24.42 24.93 1.15
CA ILE A 218 24.83 24.22 -0.05
C ILE A 218 24.22 24.86 -1.28
N LEU A 219 24.96 24.78 -2.38
CA LEU A 219 24.48 25.16 -3.71
C LEU A 219 24.22 23.88 -4.49
N VAL A 220 22.97 23.70 -4.89
CA VAL A 220 22.52 22.56 -5.70
C VAL A 220 22.58 22.98 -7.18
N PRO A 221 23.43 22.35 -8.01
CA PRO A 221 23.62 22.76 -9.40
C PRO A 221 22.42 22.40 -10.28
N LYS A 222 22.35 22.92 -11.51
CA LYS A 222 21.25 22.66 -12.45
C LYS A 222 21.11 21.21 -12.90
N ASN A 223 22.21 20.46 -12.90
CA ASN A 223 22.31 19.06 -13.31
C ASN A 223 22.41 18.10 -12.11
N PHE A 224 21.77 18.42 -10.98
CA PHE A 224 21.80 17.55 -9.82
C PHE A 224 21.03 16.24 -10.06
N ASP A 225 21.46 15.16 -9.41
CA ASP A 225 20.80 13.86 -9.46
C ASP A 225 19.56 13.85 -8.54
N THR A 226 18.38 13.60 -9.14
CA THR A 226 17.09 13.58 -8.45
C THR A 226 16.92 12.37 -7.53
N ASP A 227 17.66 11.28 -7.77
CA ASP A 227 17.65 10.10 -6.91
C ASP A 227 18.54 10.31 -5.67
N ALA A 228 19.57 11.15 -5.80
CA ALA A 228 20.50 11.49 -4.73
C ALA A 228 20.06 12.69 -3.86
N ILE A 229 19.43 13.71 -4.46
CA ILE A 229 19.09 14.96 -3.79
C ILE A 229 17.60 15.25 -3.91
N LYS A 230 16.91 15.26 -2.76
CA LYS A 230 15.51 15.69 -2.66
C LYS A 230 15.43 17.14 -2.18
N LEU A 231 14.92 18.02 -3.05
CA LEU A 231 14.62 19.41 -2.68
C LEU A 231 13.37 19.47 -1.80
N THR A 232 13.38 20.33 -0.77
CA THR A 232 12.25 20.55 0.15
C THR A 232 12.10 22.04 0.44
N GLY A 233 10.88 22.49 0.79
CA GLY A 233 10.58 23.90 1.07
C GLY A 233 9.99 24.65 -0.13
N ASN A 234 10.28 25.94 -0.25
CA ASN A 234 9.80 26.77 -1.36
C ASN A 234 10.70 26.59 -2.60
N ILE A 235 10.31 25.69 -3.48
CA ILE A 235 11.03 25.36 -4.71
C ILE A 235 10.45 26.24 -5.83
N ALA A 236 10.88 27.50 -5.89
CA ALA A 236 10.51 28.44 -6.94
C ALA A 236 11.75 28.88 -7.73
N GLY A 237 11.61 28.94 -9.06
CA GLY A 237 12.69 29.31 -9.97
C GLY A 237 13.45 28.12 -10.57
N GLU A 238 14.45 28.44 -11.39
CA GLU A 238 15.36 27.44 -11.96
C GLU A 238 16.63 27.32 -11.11
N PRO A 239 17.23 26.12 -11.04
CA PRO A 239 18.52 25.95 -10.40
C PRO A 239 19.62 26.80 -11.07
N PRO A 240 20.69 27.14 -10.35
CA PRO A 240 21.13 26.56 -9.08
C PRO A 240 20.32 27.02 -7.87
N PHE A 241 19.97 26.07 -6.99
CA PHE A 241 19.27 26.37 -5.75
C PHE A 241 20.25 26.58 -4.61
N LYS A 242 20.01 27.58 -3.76
CA LYS A 242 20.72 27.79 -2.51
C LYS A 242 19.85 27.29 -1.36
N GLY A 243 20.38 26.41 -0.52
CA GLY A 243 19.61 25.81 0.56
C GLY A 243 20.48 25.32 1.70
N ILE A 244 19.83 24.91 2.78
CA ILE A 244 20.51 24.33 3.95
C ILE A 244 20.41 22.81 3.88
N LEU A 245 21.53 22.11 4.01
CA LEU A 245 21.55 20.65 4.06
C LEU A 245 20.86 20.16 5.34
N ARG A 246 19.63 19.64 5.22
CA ARG A 246 18.88 19.13 6.38
C ARG A 246 19.28 17.73 6.80
N HIS A 247 19.64 16.89 5.84
CA HIS A 247 20.13 15.53 6.06
C HIS A 247 21.10 15.18 4.94
N LYS A 248 22.27 14.64 5.28
CA LYS A 248 23.36 14.39 4.32
C LYS A 248 23.09 13.24 3.33
N GLY A 249 22.04 12.46 3.59
CA GLY A 249 21.71 11.25 2.84
C GLY A 249 22.68 10.11 3.13
N TRP A 250 22.33 8.91 2.66
CA TRP A 250 23.18 7.74 2.75
C TRP A 250 23.20 7.01 1.43
N GLN A 251 24.40 6.67 0.96
CA GLN A 251 24.64 5.79 -0.18
C GLN A 251 25.49 4.60 0.24
N ALA A 252 25.31 3.46 -0.42
CA ALA A 252 26.16 2.30 -0.21
C ALA A 252 27.58 2.60 -0.72
N GLY A 253 28.58 2.54 0.15
CA GLY A 253 29.97 2.72 -0.25
C GLY A 253 30.56 1.45 -0.87
N ARG A 254 30.09 0.28 -0.44
CA ARG A 254 30.37 -1.02 -1.03
C ARG A 254 29.12 -1.89 -0.87
N ILE A 255 28.94 -2.91 -1.70
CA ILE A 255 27.89 -3.92 -1.49
C ILE A 255 28.58 -5.28 -1.44
N GLU A 256 28.68 -5.85 -0.24
CA GLU A 256 29.14 -7.22 -0.02
C GLU A 256 27.94 -8.08 0.38
N LEU A 257 27.56 -9.03 -0.47
CA LEU A 257 26.44 -9.92 -0.20
C LEU A 257 26.93 -11.16 0.59
N PRO A 258 26.40 -11.44 1.78
CA PRO A 258 26.70 -12.68 2.49
C PRO A 258 26.18 -13.88 1.68
N VAL A 259 26.90 -15.00 1.78
CA VAL A 259 26.57 -16.22 1.02
C VAL A 259 25.14 -16.70 1.33
N LEU A 260 24.34 -16.85 0.27
CA LEU A 260 23.00 -17.39 0.32
C LEU A 260 23.05 -18.92 0.23
N ASN A 261 22.55 -19.63 1.25
CA ASN A 261 22.41 -21.08 1.15
C ASN A 261 21.19 -21.42 0.25
N PRO A 262 21.36 -22.13 -0.89
CA PRO A 262 20.26 -22.50 -1.79
C PRO A 262 19.25 -23.48 -1.18
N GLY A 263 19.62 -24.22 -0.13
CA GLY A 263 18.76 -25.26 0.47
C GLY A 263 17.72 -24.76 1.47
N HIS A 264 17.75 -23.49 1.89
CA HIS A 264 16.82 -22.97 2.89
C HIS A 264 15.54 -22.42 2.26
N ASN A 265 14.41 -22.59 2.95
CA ASN A 265 13.15 -21.98 2.56
C ASN A 265 13.31 -20.45 2.53
N PRO A 266 13.19 -19.78 1.36
CA PRO A 266 13.48 -18.37 1.21
C PRO A 266 12.50 -17.45 1.96
N ARG A 267 11.37 -17.99 2.44
CA ARG A 267 10.38 -17.23 3.24
C ARG A 267 10.70 -17.21 4.74
N VAL A 268 11.64 -18.02 5.20
CA VAL A 268 12.03 -18.07 6.62
C VAL A 268 13.17 -17.08 6.86
N ILE A 269 12.96 -16.08 7.71
CA ILE A 269 13.95 -15.05 8.02
C ILE A 269 14.97 -15.56 9.05
N SER A 270 14.50 -16.18 10.12
CA SER A 270 15.32 -16.88 11.10
C SER A 270 14.62 -18.20 11.48
N PRO A 271 15.34 -19.33 11.58
CA PRO A 271 14.75 -20.57 12.06
C PRO A 271 14.30 -20.42 13.53
N ALA A 272 13.25 -21.16 13.91
CA ALA A 272 12.92 -21.33 15.31
C ALA A 272 13.94 -22.30 15.95
N GLU A 273 14.47 -21.91 17.11
CA GLU A 273 15.38 -22.74 17.89
C GLU A 273 14.56 -23.52 18.91
N VAL A 274 14.62 -24.85 18.85
CA VAL A 274 13.89 -25.75 19.75
C VAL A 274 14.90 -26.67 20.42
N GLU A 275 15.01 -26.55 21.74
CA GLU A 275 15.78 -27.48 22.57
C GLU A 275 14.98 -28.77 22.77
N ILE A 276 15.61 -29.92 22.51
CA ILE A 276 14.98 -31.24 22.71
C ILE A 276 15.24 -31.70 24.14
N LEU A 277 14.18 -32.15 24.83
CA LEU A 277 14.21 -32.68 26.19
C LEU A 277 14.58 -34.16 26.24
#